data_AF-A0AAV2SF79-F1
#
_entry.id   AF-A0AAV2SF79-F1
#
_cell.length_a   1.000
_cell.length_b   1.000
_cell.length_c   1.000
_cell.angle_alpha   90.00
_cell.angle_beta   90.00
_cell.angle_gamma   90.00
#
_symmetry.space_group_name_H-M   'P 1'
#
loop_
_entity.id
_entity.type
_entity.pdbx_description
1 polymer ?
#
loop_
_entity_poly.entity_id
_entity_poly.type
_entity_poly.pdbx_seq_one_letter_code
_entity_poly.pdbx_strand_id
1 'polypeptide(L)'
;DRCLLLTSNKGDWNHQPTHPYYPLPCSISQARHAMCEYKERQCPGGFFKIGSKCYKIYTDTTRSWEAAKSKCEAVDLVLPTKTDDANILRKYIVDTYGDMWVWMGARGIGTEFQWVRSGEAISNT
;
A
#
# COMPACT_ATOMS: atom_id res chain seq x y z
N ASP A 1 24.48 -17.98 2.25
CA ASP A 1 23.62 -16.88 2.74
C ASP A 1 24.47 -15.71 3.21
N ARG A 2 24.30 -14.53 2.61
CA ARG A 2 25.04 -13.31 2.99
C ARG A 2 24.04 -12.25 3.46
N CYS A 3 24.26 -11.69 4.63
CA CYS A 3 23.45 -10.63 5.21
C CYS A 3 24.18 -9.29 5.03
N LEU A 4 23.49 -8.26 4.54
CA LEU A 4 24.05 -6.89 4.45
C LEU A 4 23.79 -6.18 5.79
N LEU A 5 24.84 -5.63 6.40
CA LEU A 5 24.76 -4.82 7.62
C LEU A 5 25.02 -3.36 7.27
N LEU A 6 24.15 -2.47 7.75
CA LEU A 6 24.36 -1.02 7.72
C LEU A 6 25.12 -0.60 8.98
N THR A 7 26.33 -0.06 8.81
CA THR A 7 27.04 0.60 9.92
C THR A 7 26.48 2.00 10.08
N SER A 8 25.42 2.14 10.89
CA SER A 8 24.95 3.46 11.31
C SER A 8 25.89 4.01 12.39
N ASN A 9 27.10 4.42 12.00
CA ASN A 9 27.91 5.31 12.83
C ASN A 9 28.28 6.57 12.04
N LYS A 10 27.97 7.71 12.65
CA LYS A 10 27.99 9.07 12.07
C LYS A 10 29.36 9.51 11.51
N GLY A 11 30.44 8.74 11.75
CA GLY A 11 31.80 9.04 11.32
C GLY A 11 32.23 8.44 9.96
N ASP A 12 31.55 7.41 9.44
CA ASP A 12 31.98 6.71 8.21
C ASP A 12 31.40 7.30 6.92
N TRP A 13 30.44 8.22 7.02
CA TRP A 13 29.76 8.84 5.87
C TRP A 13 30.69 9.66 4.96
N ASN A 14 31.88 10.02 5.43
CA ASN A 14 32.84 10.82 4.66
C ASN A 14 33.74 10.01 3.75
N HIS A 15 33.74 8.67 3.83
CA HIS A 15 34.71 7.88 3.07
C HIS A 15 34.17 7.34 1.74
N GLN A 16 32.89 6.98 1.59
CA GLN A 16 32.33 6.53 0.30
C GLN A 16 30.83 6.82 0.15
N PRO A 17 30.44 7.87 -0.61
CA PRO A 17 29.03 8.25 -0.78
C PRO A 17 28.19 7.25 -1.58
N THR A 18 28.82 6.32 -2.31
CA THR A 18 28.12 5.49 -3.30
C THR A 18 27.79 4.08 -2.82
N HIS A 19 28.42 3.57 -1.76
CA HIS A 19 28.22 2.19 -1.28
C HIS A 19 28.27 2.08 0.25
N PRO A 20 27.20 2.46 0.97
CA PRO A 20 27.15 2.40 2.44
C PRO A 20 26.89 1.00 3.02
N TYR A 21 27.10 -0.07 2.25
CA TYR A 21 26.76 -1.45 2.65
C TYR A 21 27.91 -2.42 2.38
N TYR A 22 28.29 -3.21 3.39
CA TYR A 22 29.24 -4.33 3.23
C TYR A 22 28.55 -5.66 3.63
N PRO A 23 28.67 -6.73 2.82
CA PRO A 23 28.12 -8.04 3.19
C PRO A 23 29.01 -8.69 4.24
N LEU A 24 28.43 -8.99 5.40
CA LEU A 24 29.12 -9.67 6.50
C LEU A 24 28.55 -11.10 6.67
N PRO A 25 29.37 -12.05 7.16
CA PRO A 25 28.89 -13.38 7.51
C PRO A 25 27.86 -13.28 8.65
N CYS A 26 26.73 -13.99 8.53
CA CYS A 26 25.59 -13.88 9.44
C CYS A 26 25.84 -14.43 10.86
N SER A 27 27.08 -14.80 11.21
CA SER A 27 27.49 -15.36 12.50
C SER A 27 27.87 -14.32 13.57
N ILE A 28 27.76 -13.02 13.26
CA ILE A 28 28.09 -11.95 14.23
C ILE A 28 26.85 -11.63 15.08
N SER A 29 26.97 -11.75 16.41
CA SER A 29 25.91 -11.55 17.41
C SER A 29 25.29 -10.15 17.46
N GLN A 30 25.80 -9.21 16.66
CA GLN A 30 25.26 -7.85 16.47
C GLN A 30 24.19 -7.77 15.36
N ALA A 31 23.91 -8.88 14.65
CA ALA A 31 22.82 -8.98 13.67
C ALA A 31 21.40 -8.92 14.28
N ARG A 32 21.26 -8.50 15.55
CA ARG A 32 19.95 -8.26 16.20
C ARG A 32 19.17 -7.10 15.56
N HIS A 33 19.83 -6.29 14.73
CA HIS A 33 19.23 -5.19 13.96
C HIS A 33 19.34 -5.40 12.45
N ALA A 34 19.36 -6.66 11.97
CA ALA A 34 19.13 -6.94 10.57
C ALA A 34 17.69 -6.55 10.22
N MET A 35 17.45 -5.26 10.07
CA MET A 35 16.24 -4.71 9.51
C MET A 35 16.24 -5.17 8.06
N CYS A 36 15.36 -6.12 7.73
CA CYS A 36 14.94 -6.33 6.36
C CYS A 36 14.76 -4.95 5.74
N GLU A 37 15.53 -4.67 4.70
CA GLU A 37 15.53 -3.45 3.91
C GLU A 37 14.14 -2.80 3.95
N TYR A 38 13.96 -1.77 4.79
CA TYR A 38 12.83 -0.86 4.67
C TYR A 38 13.12 -0.05 3.41
N LYS A 39 13.01 -0.70 2.24
CA LYS A 39 12.60 0.02 1.05
C LYS A 39 11.35 0.73 1.49
N GLU A 40 11.38 2.06 1.48
CA GLU A 40 10.14 2.82 1.50
C GLU A 40 9.19 2.07 0.59
N ARG A 41 8.09 1.55 1.14
CA ARG A 41 7.12 0.76 0.37
C ARG A 41 6.51 1.71 -0.66
N GLN A 42 7.23 1.91 -1.75
CA GLN A 42 6.78 2.56 -2.95
C GLN A 42 5.80 1.58 -3.56
N CYS A 43 4.61 2.07 -3.87
CA CYS A 43 3.60 1.23 -4.47
C CYS A 43 4.11 0.71 -5.82
N PRO A 44 3.69 -0.49 -6.25
CA PRO A 44 4.06 -1.02 -7.56
C PRO A 44 3.72 -0.02 -8.68
N GLY A 45 4.38 -0.13 -9.84
CA GLY A 45 4.12 0.76 -10.96
C GLY A 45 2.64 0.85 -11.33
N GLY A 46 2.11 2.08 -11.46
CA GLY A 46 0.69 2.33 -11.73
C GLY A 46 -0.21 2.30 -10.50
N PHE A 47 0.35 2.20 -9.29
CA PHE A 47 -0.36 2.41 -8.04
C PHE A 47 0.07 3.72 -7.38
N PHE A 48 -0.85 4.37 -6.69
CA PHE A 48 -0.58 5.55 -5.89
C PHE A 48 -0.76 5.25 -4.40
N LYS A 49 0.02 5.93 -3.56
CA LYS A 49 0.04 5.70 -2.12
C LYS A 49 -0.82 6.73 -1.41
N ILE A 50 -1.72 6.26 -0.54
CA ILE A 50 -2.42 7.11 0.42
C ILE A 50 -2.24 6.48 1.81
N GLY A 51 -1.54 7.20 2.69
CA GLY A 51 -1.15 6.68 4.01
C GLY A 51 -0.26 5.44 3.89
N SER A 52 -0.71 4.34 4.50
CA SER A 52 -0.01 3.05 4.51
C SER A 52 -0.41 2.11 3.37
N LYS A 53 -1.37 2.51 2.52
CA LYS A 53 -2.02 1.66 1.51
C LYS A 53 -1.73 2.12 0.08
N CYS A 54 -1.74 1.17 -0.85
CA CYS A 54 -1.55 1.39 -2.27
C CYS A 54 -2.86 1.16 -3.02
N TYR A 55 -3.21 2.09 -3.90
CA TYR A 55 -4.45 2.11 -4.65
C TYR A 55 -4.17 2.17 -6.15
N LYS A 56 -5.11 1.63 -6.93
CA LYS A 56 -5.07 1.72 -8.38
C LYS A 56 -6.49 1.96 -8.87
N ILE A 57 -6.64 2.90 -9.80
CA ILE A 57 -7.92 3.23 -10.42
C ILE A 57 -7.88 2.70 -11.85
N TYR A 58 -8.94 2.01 -12.24
CA TYR A 58 -9.16 1.51 -13.59
C TYR A 58 -10.18 2.41 -14.26
N THR A 59 -9.75 3.18 -15.27
CA THR A 59 -10.58 4.12 -16.05
C THR A 59 -10.86 3.62 -17.46
N ASP A 60 -10.47 2.37 -17.78
CA ASP A 60 -10.59 1.78 -19.11
C ASP A 60 -12.04 1.54 -19.53
N THR A 61 -12.87 0.98 -18.63
CA THR A 61 -14.29 0.77 -18.87
C THR A 61 -15.11 0.95 -17.60
N THR A 62 -16.33 1.45 -17.76
CA THR A 62 -17.33 1.49 -16.69
C THR A 62 -17.79 0.07 -16.35
N ARG A 63 -17.68 -0.32 -15.09
CA ARG A 63 -18.03 -1.67 -14.60
C ARG A 63 -19.13 -1.58 -13.55
N SER A 64 -19.94 -2.63 -13.43
CA SER A 64 -20.76 -2.82 -12.23
C SER A 64 -19.88 -3.10 -11.01
N TRP A 65 -20.46 -3.03 -9.82
CA TRP A 65 -19.74 -3.34 -8.59
C TRP A 65 -19.16 -4.77 -8.56
N GLU A 66 -19.94 -5.75 -9.02
CA GLU A 66 -19.54 -7.16 -9.10
C GLU A 66 -18.41 -7.37 -10.10
N ALA A 67 -18.49 -6.69 -11.25
CA ALA A 67 -17.45 -6.74 -12.29
C ALA A 67 -16.16 -6.06 -11.81
N ALA A 68 -16.26 -4.94 -11.08
CA ALA A 68 -15.12 -4.27 -10.49
C ALA A 68 -14.45 -5.14 -9.41
N LYS A 69 -15.24 -5.76 -8.53
CA LYS A 69 -14.75 -6.72 -7.53
C LYS A 69 -13.98 -7.87 -8.19
N SER A 70 -14.62 -8.51 -9.17
CA SER A 70 -14.03 -9.65 -9.89
C SER A 70 -12.74 -9.26 -10.62
N LYS A 71 -12.70 -8.06 -11.21
CA LYS A 71 -11.49 -7.54 -11.87
C LYS A 71 -10.34 -7.31 -10.90
N CYS A 72 -10.61 -6.79 -9.71
CA CYS A 72 -9.60 -6.64 -8.66
C CYS A 72 -9.10 -8.00 -8.20
N GLU A 73 -10.00 -8.95 -7.91
CA GLU A 73 -9.64 -10.28 -7.42
C GLU A 73 -8.84 -11.09 -8.45
N ALA A 74 -9.09 -10.90 -9.75
CA ALA A 74 -8.34 -11.55 -10.82
C ALA A 74 -6.86 -11.14 -10.90
N VAL A 75 -6.45 -10.09 -10.20
CA VAL A 75 -5.06 -9.60 -10.13
C VAL A 75 -4.56 -9.52 -8.69
N ASP A 76 -5.11 -10.35 -7.80
CA ASP A 76 -4.78 -10.41 -6.37
C ASP A 76 -4.96 -9.07 -5.63
N LEU A 77 -5.87 -8.22 -6.13
CA LEU A 77 -6.27 -6.97 -5.50
C LEU A 77 -7.66 -7.11 -4.87
N VAL A 78 -7.99 -6.15 -4.03
CA VAL A 78 -9.32 -6.04 -3.42
C VAL A 78 -9.87 -4.64 -3.62
N LEU A 79 -11.20 -4.54 -3.64
CA LEU A 79 -11.85 -3.23 -3.58
C LEU A 79 -11.45 -2.52 -2.27
N PRO A 80 -11.23 -1.19 -2.32
CA PRO A 80 -10.78 -0.44 -1.17
C PRO A 80 -11.85 -0.47 -0.06
N THR A 81 -11.43 -0.77 1.16
CA THR A 81 -12.24 -0.59 2.36
C THR A 81 -12.01 0.81 2.94
N LYS A 82 -12.49 1.07 4.17
CA LYS A 82 -12.16 2.28 4.92
C LYS A 82 -10.67 2.59 4.78
N THR A 83 -10.40 3.72 4.16
CA THR A 83 -9.06 4.29 4.09
C THR A 83 -8.79 5.03 5.38
N ASP A 84 -7.54 5.08 5.79
CA ASP A 84 -7.14 5.87 6.95
C ASP A 84 -7.48 7.36 6.73
N ASP A 85 -7.56 7.79 5.47
CA ASP A 85 -7.87 9.18 5.09
C ASP A 85 -8.73 9.27 3.81
N ALA A 86 -10.05 9.15 3.96
CA ALA A 86 -10.99 9.13 2.82
C ALA A 86 -11.02 10.46 2.05
N ASN A 87 -10.78 11.56 2.75
CA ASN A 87 -10.71 12.90 2.16
C ASN A 87 -9.51 13.04 1.22
N ILE A 88 -8.35 12.50 1.61
CA ILE A 88 -7.14 12.53 0.77
C ILE A 88 -7.35 11.66 -0.47
N LEU A 89 -7.93 10.46 -0.31
CA LEU A 89 -8.26 9.61 -1.46
C LEU A 89 -9.21 10.34 -2.43
N ARG A 90 -10.29 10.94 -1.91
CA ARG A 90 -11.25 11.69 -2.73
C ARG A 90 -10.59 12.86 -3.44
N LYS A 91 -9.78 13.65 -2.72
CA LYS A 91 -9.03 14.78 -3.30
C LYS A 91 -8.12 14.33 -4.43
N TYR A 92 -7.35 13.26 -4.22
CA TYR A 92 -6.47 12.70 -5.25
C TYR A 92 -7.24 12.26 -6.50
N ILE A 93 -8.40 11.60 -6.32
CA ILE A 93 -9.26 11.17 -7.44
C ILE A 93 -9.72 12.39 -8.24
N VAL A 94 -10.27 13.41 -7.57
CA VAL A 94 -10.78 14.61 -8.22
C VAL A 94 -9.67 15.38 -8.94
N ASP A 95 -8.52 15.56 -8.28
CA ASP A 95 -7.39 16.31 -8.84
C ASP A 95 -6.76 15.59 -10.06
N THR A 96 -6.80 14.25 -10.11
CA THR A 96 -6.10 13.44 -11.14
C THR A 96 -7.02 12.98 -12.26
N TYR A 97 -8.26 12.61 -11.95
CA TYR A 97 -9.20 11.98 -12.88
C TYR A 97 -10.49 12.80 -13.07
N GLY A 98 -10.66 13.91 -12.35
CA GLY A 98 -11.87 14.70 -12.34
C GLY A 98 -12.94 14.15 -11.38
N ASP A 99 -14.10 14.81 -11.37
CA ASP A 99 -15.22 14.40 -10.52
C ASP A 99 -15.87 13.11 -11.06
N MET A 100 -15.35 11.98 -10.60
CA MET A 100 -15.85 10.65 -10.96
C MET A 100 -16.24 9.82 -9.73
N TRP A 101 -17.16 8.90 -9.95
CA TRP A 101 -17.55 7.89 -8.97
C TRP A 101 -16.63 6.68 -9.05
N VAL A 102 -16.26 6.14 -7.90
CA VAL A 102 -15.42 4.94 -7.80
C VAL A 102 -16.10 3.90 -6.90
N TRP A 103 -15.95 2.62 -7.24
CA TRP A 103 -16.47 1.54 -6.41
C TRP A 103 -15.61 1.29 -5.18
N MET A 104 -16.27 1.07 -4.05
CA MET A 104 -15.65 0.66 -2.79
C MET A 104 -16.06 -0.75 -2.40
N GLY A 105 -15.30 -1.38 -1.51
CA GLY A 105 -15.54 -2.73 -1.01
C GLY A 105 -16.71 -2.84 -0.03
N ALA A 106 -17.69 -1.96 -0.13
CA ALA A 106 -18.91 -1.97 0.67
C ALA A 106 -20.02 -2.74 -0.07
N ARG A 107 -20.81 -3.52 0.67
CA ARG A 107 -21.98 -4.23 0.14
C ARG A 107 -23.17 -4.03 1.07
N GLY A 108 -24.35 -3.82 0.49
CA GLY A 108 -25.61 -3.81 1.23
C GLY A 108 -26.05 -5.22 1.62
N ILE A 109 -26.44 -5.40 2.88
CA ILE A 109 -27.05 -6.61 3.43
C ILE A 109 -28.34 -6.20 4.15
N GLY A 110 -29.47 -6.37 3.47
CA GLY A 110 -30.76 -5.91 3.99
C GLY A 110 -30.80 -4.40 4.16
N THR A 111 -30.91 -3.94 5.41
CA THR A 111 -30.96 -2.52 5.79
C THR A 111 -29.60 -1.92 6.15
N GLU A 112 -28.53 -2.73 6.16
CA GLU A 112 -27.21 -2.32 6.61
C GLU A 112 -26.18 -2.43 5.49
N PHE A 113 -25.05 -1.74 5.64
CA PHE A 113 -23.88 -1.91 4.78
C PHE A 113 -22.73 -2.51 5.58
N GLN A 114 -21.97 -3.40 4.95
CA GLN A 114 -20.76 -3.96 5.54
C GLN A 114 -19.59 -3.96 4.55
N TRP A 115 -18.38 -3.97 5.09
CA TRP A 115 -17.18 -4.21 4.30
C TRP A 115 -17.11 -5.68 3.88
N VAL A 116 -16.95 -5.94 2.58
CA VAL A 116 -16.92 -7.30 2.04
C VAL A 116 -15.79 -8.15 2.65
N ARG A 117 -14.66 -7.52 2.99
CA ARG A 117 -13.48 -8.23 3.49
C ARG A 117 -13.53 -8.53 4.98
N SER A 118 -13.92 -7.56 5.82
CA SER A 118 -13.94 -7.74 7.27
C SER A 118 -15.30 -8.21 7.80
N GLY A 119 -16.37 -8.05 7.02
CA GLY A 119 -17.74 -8.24 7.50
C GLY A 119 -18.19 -7.18 8.51
N GLU A 120 -17.35 -6.18 8.78
CA GLU A 120 -17.67 -5.11 9.71
C GLU A 120 -18.75 -4.21 9.13
N ALA A 121 -19.76 -3.90 9.95
CA ALA A 121 -20.77 -2.92 9.62
C ALA A 121 -20.13 -1.55 9.36
N ILE A 122 -20.64 -0.85 8.34
CA ILE A 122 -20.25 0.51 8.02
C ILE A 122 -21.10 1.43 8.90
N SER A 123 -20.48 2.00 9.93
CA SER A 123 -21.14 2.92 10.85
C SER A 123 -21.53 4.22 10.15
N ASN A 124 -22.72 4.75 10.45
CA ASN A 124 -23.23 6.05 9.99
C ASN A 124 -22.75 7.25 10.82
N THR A 125 -21.81 7.04 11.74
CA THR A 125 -21.25 8.07 12.63
C THR A 125 -20.18 8.91 11.97
#